data_AF-A0AAF0LJH1-F1
#
_entry.id   AF-A0AAF0LJH1-F1
#
_cell.length_a   1.000
_cell.length_b   1.000
_cell.length_c   1.000
_cell.angle_alpha   90.00
_cell.angle_beta   90.00
_cell.angle_gamma   90.00
#
_symmetry.space_group_name_H-M   'P 1'
#
loop_
_entity.id
_entity.type
_entity.pdbx_description
1 polymer ?
#
loop_
_entity_poly.entity_id
_entity_poly.type
_entity_poly.pdbx_seq_one_letter_code
_entity_poly.pdbx_strand_id
1 'polypeptide(L)'
;MPQKEPPSVDSSIRRARQANNVSVRELARRLHVSPTAVSQMERSEARGAIQLGTLRKALLAAGPVSAGPAAPFERREDRVSFELHRAVAKKLIDDPDSVLSVVPDNLKKMRDRVHGPLAHEWLNEWERLTTSSVGALVDAMLATNEHAAELRQNSPFAGALSQDERIEAIRRASA
;
A
#
# COMPACT_ATOMS: atom_id res chain seq x y z
N MET A 1 -20.18 -33.23 0.25
CA MET A 1 -20.13 -31.83 0.72
C MET A 1 -18.85 -31.19 0.18
N PRO A 2 -18.92 -30.22 -0.75
CA PRO A 2 -17.72 -29.60 -1.26
C PRO A 2 -17.19 -28.60 -0.22
N GLN A 3 -15.98 -28.83 0.29
CA GLN A 3 -15.26 -27.83 1.06
C GLN A 3 -14.88 -26.70 0.11
N LYS A 4 -15.32 -25.49 0.45
CA LYS A 4 -15.01 -24.25 -0.27
C LYS A 4 -13.55 -23.92 0.05
N GLU A 5 -12.62 -24.28 -0.84
CA GLU A 5 -11.22 -23.84 -0.71
C GLU A 5 -11.19 -22.30 -0.66
N PRO A 6 -10.54 -21.69 0.34
CA PRO A 6 -10.39 -20.24 0.37
C PRO A 6 -9.58 -19.77 -0.86
N PRO A 7 -9.85 -18.57 -1.39
CA PRO A 7 -9.09 -18.04 -2.52
C PRO A 7 -7.60 -18.08 -2.20
N SER A 8 -6.82 -18.73 -3.07
CA SER A 8 -5.37 -18.85 -2.96
C SER A 8 -4.75 -17.46 -2.78
N VAL A 9 -4.41 -17.12 -1.54
CA VAL A 9 -3.75 -15.86 -1.23
C VAL A 9 -2.33 -15.98 -1.79
N ASP A 10 -1.95 -15.07 -2.68
CA ASP A 10 -0.62 -15.11 -3.27
C ASP A 10 0.45 -15.06 -2.16
N SER A 11 1.35 -16.05 -2.15
CA SER A 11 2.35 -16.26 -1.09
C SER A 11 3.23 -15.01 -0.96
N SER A 12 3.22 -14.36 0.20
CA SER A 12 4.07 -13.19 0.44
C SER A 12 5.55 -13.59 0.47
N ILE A 13 5.89 -14.81 0.89
CA ILE A 13 7.25 -15.37 0.78
C ILE A 13 7.68 -15.43 -0.70
N ARG A 14 6.82 -15.96 -1.58
CA ARG A 14 7.10 -16.04 -3.02
C ARG A 14 7.26 -14.66 -3.63
N ARG A 15 6.36 -13.73 -3.32
CA ARG A 15 6.41 -12.34 -3.80
C ARG A 15 7.68 -11.63 -3.36
N ALA A 16 8.03 -11.71 -2.07
CA ALA A 16 9.26 -11.12 -1.53
C ALA A 16 10.50 -11.67 -2.25
N ARG A 17 10.53 -13.00 -2.44
CA ARG A 17 11.63 -13.67 -3.11
C ARG A 17 11.77 -13.22 -4.57
N GLN A 18 10.67 -13.13 -5.31
CA GLN A 18 10.67 -12.65 -6.70
C GLN A 18 11.07 -11.18 -6.82
N ALA A 19 10.53 -10.31 -5.96
CA ALA A 19 10.84 -8.88 -5.94
C ALA A 19 12.33 -8.60 -5.71
N ASN A 20 13.02 -9.49 -4.99
CA ASN A 20 14.45 -9.37 -4.69
C ASN A 20 15.35 -10.22 -5.61
N ASN A 21 14.82 -10.79 -6.69
CA ASN A 21 15.55 -11.71 -7.58
C ASN A 21 16.22 -12.89 -6.84
N VAL A 22 15.63 -13.33 -5.73
CA VAL A 22 16.11 -14.44 -4.92
C VAL A 22 15.54 -15.74 -5.50
N SER A 23 16.38 -16.74 -5.76
CA SER A 23 15.90 -18.07 -6.18
C SER A 23 15.44 -18.90 -4.97
N VAL A 24 14.64 -19.96 -5.19
CA VAL A 24 14.26 -20.89 -4.10
C VAL A 24 15.50 -21.49 -3.43
N ARG A 25 16.55 -21.80 -4.21
CA ARG A 25 17.83 -22.32 -3.70
C ARG A 25 18.60 -21.29 -2.90
N GLU A 26 18.60 -20.03 -3.33
CA GLU A 26 19.23 -18.93 -2.60
C GLU A 26 18.53 -18.72 -1.26
N LEU A 27 17.19 -18.65 -1.24
CA LEU A 27 16.43 -18.51 0.00
C LEU A 27 16.66 -19.70 0.95
N ALA A 28 16.69 -20.92 0.41
CA ALA A 28 17.00 -22.13 1.17
C ALA A 28 18.38 -22.04 1.83
N ARG A 29 19.40 -21.55 1.10
CA ARG A 29 20.74 -21.33 1.63
C ARG A 29 20.74 -20.32 2.79
N ARG A 30 20.04 -19.19 2.63
CA ARG A 30 19.92 -18.14 3.66
C ARG A 30 19.21 -18.61 4.92
N LEU A 31 18.26 -19.53 4.77
CA LEU A 31 17.49 -20.11 5.87
C LEU A 31 18.14 -21.37 6.46
N HIS A 32 19.24 -21.87 5.88
CA HIS A 32 19.85 -23.16 6.24
C HIS A 32 18.84 -24.33 6.18
N VAL A 33 17.97 -24.34 5.17
CA VAL A 33 16.97 -25.41 4.93
C VAL A 33 17.08 -25.96 3.51
N SER A 34 16.31 -27.00 3.19
CA SER A 34 16.25 -27.53 1.82
C SER A 34 15.38 -26.66 0.89
N PRO A 35 15.64 -26.65 -0.43
CA PRO A 35 14.76 -25.99 -1.41
C PRO A 35 13.31 -26.48 -1.33
N THR A 36 13.10 -27.77 -1.05
CA THR A 36 11.77 -28.37 -0.85
C THR A 36 11.06 -27.78 0.35
N ALA A 37 11.78 -27.52 1.45
CA ALA A 37 11.21 -26.85 2.63
C ALA A 37 10.72 -25.45 2.30
N VAL A 38 11.47 -24.67 1.49
CA VAL A 38 11.03 -23.35 1.01
C VAL A 38 9.76 -23.46 0.16
N SER A 39 9.70 -24.40 -0.80
CA SER A 39 8.49 -24.64 -1.59
C SER A 39 7.29 -25.11 -0.74
N GLN A 40 7.53 -25.81 0.38
CA GLN A 40 6.49 -26.17 1.34
C GLN A 40 6.05 -24.98 2.19
N MET A 41 6.97 -24.09 2.59
CA MET A 41 6.65 -22.84 3.28
C MET A 41 5.75 -21.95 2.42
N GLU A 42 6.12 -21.69 1.15
CA GLU A 42 5.30 -20.89 0.21
C GLU A 42 3.87 -21.48 0.06
N ARG A 43 3.75 -22.81 -0.10
CA ARG A 43 2.45 -23.50 -0.21
C ARG A 43 1.65 -23.50 1.10
N SER A 44 2.32 -23.57 2.24
CA SER A 44 1.65 -23.56 3.55
C SER A 44 1.14 -22.16 3.88
N GLU A 45 1.91 -21.14 3.50
CA GLU A 45 1.50 -19.75 3.61
C GLU A 45 0.30 -19.43 2.73
N ALA A 46 0.32 -19.81 1.44
CA ALA A 46 -0.79 -19.57 0.52
C ALA A 46 -2.11 -20.20 1.01
N ARG A 47 -2.03 -21.23 1.85
CA ARG A 47 -3.17 -21.91 2.50
C ARG A 47 -3.48 -21.40 3.91
N GLY A 48 -2.77 -20.38 4.40
CA GLY A 48 -2.94 -19.83 5.75
C GLY A 48 -2.49 -20.75 6.89
N ALA A 49 -1.72 -21.81 6.60
CA ALA A 49 -1.32 -22.84 7.57
C ALA A 49 0.12 -22.65 8.11
N ILE A 50 0.83 -21.61 7.67
CA ILE A 50 2.20 -21.35 8.12
C ILE A 50 2.23 -20.71 9.51
N GLN A 51 3.18 -21.13 10.35
CA GLN A 51 3.43 -20.48 11.63
C GLN A 51 4.00 -19.07 11.42
N LEU A 52 3.49 -18.08 12.17
CA LEU A 52 3.89 -16.67 12.03
C LEU A 52 5.40 -16.45 12.20
N GLY A 53 6.04 -17.19 13.13
CA GLY A 53 7.49 -17.13 13.32
C GLY A 53 8.29 -17.63 12.10
N THR A 54 7.80 -18.68 11.43
CA THR A 54 8.42 -19.22 10.20
C THR A 54 8.21 -18.27 9.03
N LEU A 55 7.01 -17.71 8.90
CA LEU A 55 6.70 -16.70 7.89
C LEU A 55 7.62 -15.48 8.02
N ARG A 56 7.76 -14.94 9.23
CA ARG A 56 8.63 -13.79 9.50
C ARG A 56 10.09 -14.07 9.15
N LYS A 57 10.62 -15.24 9.54
CA LYS A 57 12.01 -15.63 9.20
C LYS A 57 12.21 -15.74 7.68
N ALA A 58 11.27 -16.38 6.98
CA ALA A 58 11.32 -16.53 5.53
C ALA A 58 11.29 -15.18 4.80
N LEU A 59 10.42 -14.26 5.23
CA LEU A 59 10.33 -12.91 4.67
C LEU A 59 11.61 -12.10 4.90
N LEU A 60 12.16 -12.13 6.12
CA LEU A 60 13.43 -11.45 6.42
C LEU A 60 14.59 -11.99 5.58
N ALA A 61 14.66 -13.30 5.36
CA ALA A 61 15.70 -13.92 4.54
C ALA A 61 15.51 -13.67 3.03
N ALA A 62 14.26 -13.59 2.56
CA ALA A 62 13.94 -13.24 1.18
C ALA A 62 14.29 -11.79 0.85
N GLY A 63 14.31 -10.92 1.86
CA GLY A 63 14.55 -9.49 1.74
C GLY A 63 13.24 -8.70 1.87
N PRO A 64 13.32 -7.38 2.14
CA PRO A 64 12.13 -6.55 2.19
C PRO A 64 11.39 -6.69 0.87
N VAL A 65 10.07 -6.83 0.91
CA VAL A 65 9.27 -6.58 -0.29
C VAL A 65 9.44 -5.08 -0.57
N SER A 66 10.36 -4.71 -1.45
CA SER A 66 10.33 -3.37 -2.03
C SER A 66 8.96 -3.23 -2.66
N ALA A 67 8.20 -2.25 -2.18
CA ALA A 67 6.89 -1.95 -2.69
C ALA A 67 7.01 -1.57 -4.18
N GLY A 68 6.83 -2.54 -5.07
CA GLY A 68 6.77 -2.35 -6.52
C GLY A 68 8.06 -1.88 -7.20
N PRO A 69 8.09 -1.89 -8.55
CA PRO A 69 9.18 -1.30 -9.33
C PRO A 69 9.30 0.21 -9.04
N ALA A 70 10.43 0.82 -9.47
CA ALA A 70 10.56 2.27 -9.60
C ALA A 70 9.22 2.87 -10.02
N ALA A 71 8.76 3.85 -9.23
CA ALA A 71 7.36 4.26 -9.20
C ALA A 71 6.74 4.25 -10.61
N PRO A 72 5.55 3.65 -10.81
CA PRO A 72 4.94 3.43 -12.13
C PRO A 72 4.53 4.72 -12.86
N PHE A 73 5.08 5.86 -12.42
CA PHE A 73 4.76 7.19 -12.87
C PHE A 73 5.99 7.82 -13.52
N GLU A 74 5.86 8.13 -14.80
CA GLU A 74 6.89 8.80 -15.60
C GLU A 74 7.14 10.23 -15.11
N ARG A 75 6.09 10.91 -14.63
CA ARG A 75 6.18 12.32 -14.20
C ARG A 75 6.56 12.44 -12.74
N ARG A 76 7.38 13.45 -12.44
CA ARG A 76 7.81 13.76 -11.06
C ARG A 76 6.63 14.13 -10.16
N GLU A 77 5.67 14.89 -10.69
CA GLU A 77 4.47 15.31 -9.96
C GLU A 77 3.66 14.11 -9.45
N ASP A 78 3.47 13.09 -10.29
CA ASP A 78 2.78 11.86 -9.94
C ASP A 78 3.53 11.06 -8.89
N ARG A 79 4.86 10.95 -9.01
CA ARG A 79 5.70 10.30 -7.98
C ARG A 79 5.60 11.01 -6.63
N VAL A 80 5.64 12.34 -6.62
CA VAL A 80 5.49 13.14 -5.40
C VAL A 80 4.11 12.95 -4.79
N SER A 81 3.06 13.04 -5.61
CA SER A 81 1.68 12.84 -5.19
C SER A 81 1.48 11.46 -4.56
N PHE A 82 2.04 10.42 -5.19
CA PHE A 82 2.01 9.06 -4.68
C PHE A 82 2.76 8.91 -3.35
N GLU A 83 3.99 9.41 -3.24
CA GLU A 83 4.77 9.29 -2.00
C GLU A 83 4.16 10.08 -0.83
N LEU A 84 3.50 11.20 -1.10
CA LEU A 84 2.72 11.92 -0.10
C LEU A 84 1.55 11.06 0.40
N HIS A 85 0.80 10.44 -0.50
CA HIS A 85 -0.30 9.54 -0.13
C HIS A 85 0.19 8.27 0.55
N ARG A 86 1.37 7.77 0.19
CA ARG A 86 2.03 6.65 0.88
C ARG A 86 2.41 7.01 2.31
N ALA A 87 2.88 8.23 2.55
CA ALA A 87 3.12 8.71 3.91
C ALA A 87 1.82 8.86 4.70
N VAL A 88 0.76 9.41 4.09
CA VAL A 88 -0.57 9.50 4.72
C VAL A 88 -1.11 8.11 5.05
N ALA A 89 -1.06 7.16 4.12
CA ALA A 89 -1.52 5.79 4.31
C ALA A 89 -0.76 5.09 5.44
N LYS A 90 0.56 5.30 5.54
CA LYS A 90 1.36 4.78 6.66
C LYS A 90 0.85 5.34 8.00
N LYS A 91 0.67 6.66 8.08
CA LYS A 91 0.17 7.32 9.30
C LYS A 91 -1.25 6.88 9.64
N LEU A 92 -2.10 6.69 8.64
CA LEU A 92 -3.48 6.24 8.77
C LEU A 92 -3.56 4.81 9.36
N ILE A 93 -2.61 3.93 9.04
CA ILE A 93 -2.53 2.58 9.62
C ILE A 93 -2.15 2.66 11.11
N ASP A 94 -1.26 3.59 11.47
CA ASP A 94 -0.72 3.73 12.82
C ASP A 94 -1.69 4.51 13.75
N ASP A 95 -2.34 5.57 13.24
CA ASP A 95 -3.28 6.46 13.96
C ASP A 95 -4.37 6.98 12.99
N PRO A 96 -5.47 6.22 12.80
CA PRO A 96 -6.54 6.60 11.88
C PRO A 96 -7.23 7.91 12.29
N ASP A 97 -7.50 8.09 13.58
CA ASP A 97 -8.30 9.21 14.09
C ASP A 97 -7.60 10.55 13.86
N SER A 98 -6.28 10.63 14.12
CA SER A 98 -5.51 11.85 13.87
C SER A 98 -5.46 12.22 12.38
N VAL A 99 -5.45 11.23 11.48
CA VAL A 99 -5.38 11.48 10.04
C VAL A 99 -6.76 11.85 9.47
N LEU A 100 -7.82 11.19 9.94
CA LEU A 100 -9.17 11.42 9.45
C LEU A 100 -9.77 12.72 9.99
N SER A 101 -9.29 13.24 11.12
CA SER A 101 -9.83 14.47 11.73
C SER A 101 -9.72 15.72 10.83
N VAL A 102 -8.78 15.76 9.88
CA VAL A 102 -8.62 16.91 8.96
C VAL A 102 -9.58 16.87 7.77
N VAL A 103 -10.15 15.71 7.46
CA VAL A 103 -10.92 15.47 6.23
C VAL A 103 -12.20 16.31 6.17
N PRO A 104 -13.06 16.38 7.21
CA PRO A 104 -14.35 17.08 7.11
C PRO A 104 -14.20 18.57 6.77
N ASP A 105 -13.28 19.26 7.46
CA ASP A 105 -13.03 20.68 7.23
C ASP A 105 -12.43 20.94 5.85
N ASN A 106 -11.55 20.06 5.38
CA ASN A 106 -10.96 20.18 4.05
C ASN A 106 -11.99 19.93 2.95
N LEU A 107 -12.83 18.88 3.06
CA LEU A 107 -13.91 18.61 2.11
C LEU A 107 -14.87 19.79 2.03
N LYS A 108 -15.25 20.37 3.18
CA LYS A 108 -16.10 21.58 3.21
C LYS A 108 -15.46 22.73 2.43
N LYS A 109 -14.20 23.09 2.75
CA LYS A 109 -13.46 24.16 2.08
C LYS A 109 -13.28 23.90 0.58
N MET A 110 -13.09 22.65 0.18
CA MET A 110 -12.95 22.27 -1.24
C MET A 110 -14.27 22.41 -1.97
N ARG A 111 -15.40 21.95 -1.40
CA ARG A 111 -16.75 22.10 -1.98
C ARG A 111 -17.10 23.56 -2.25
N ASP A 112 -16.72 24.46 -1.35
CA ASP A 112 -16.96 25.90 -1.52
C ASP A 112 -16.15 26.53 -2.68
N ARG A 113 -15.09 25.86 -3.15
CA ARG A 113 -14.14 26.39 -4.14
C ARG A 113 -14.22 25.73 -5.50
N VAL A 114 -14.65 24.47 -5.57
CA VAL A 114 -14.69 23.74 -6.84
C VAL A 114 -15.95 24.09 -7.63
N HIS A 115 -15.83 24.05 -8.95
CA HIS A 115 -16.93 24.28 -9.86
C HIS A 115 -17.11 23.08 -10.79
N GLY A 116 -18.37 22.78 -11.11
CA GLY A 116 -18.73 21.69 -12.03
C GLY A 116 -18.97 20.34 -11.36
N PRO A 117 -19.75 19.46 -12.01
CA PRO A 117 -20.20 18.19 -11.44
C PRO A 117 -19.05 17.21 -11.18
N LEU A 118 -18.08 17.12 -12.10
CA LEU A 118 -16.96 16.17 -11.98
C LEU A 118 -16.10 16.43 -10.74
N ALA A 119 -15.83 17.70 -10.41
CA ALA A 119 -15.08 18.04 -9.20
C ALA A 119 -15.85 17.63 -7.93
N HIS A 120 -17.18 17.79 -7.92
CA HIS A 120 -18.02 17.34 -6.81
C HIS A 120 -18.05 15.80 -6.71
N GLU A 121 -18.02 15.07 -7.83
CA GLU A 121 -17.94 13.61 -7.83
C GLU A 121 -16.68 13.11 -7.15
N TRP A 122 -15.52 13.73 -7.39
CA TRP A 122 -14.27 13.41 -6.69
C TRP A 122 -14.37 13.63 -5.18
N LEU A 123 -14.97 14.74 -4.75
CA LEU A 123 -15.15 15.03 -3.32
C LEU A 123 -16.14 14.06 -2.67
N ASN A 124 -17.19 13.65 -3.37
CA ASN A 124 -18.13 12.64 -2.91
C ASN A 124 -17.48 11.26 -2.81
N GLU A 125 -16.57 10.93 -3.72
CA GLU A 125 -15.81 9.68 -3.65
C GLU A 125 -14.88 9.66 -2.44
N TRP A 126 -14.15 10.76 -2.19
CA TRP A 126 -13.33 10.87 -0.99
C TRP A 126 -14.14 10.76 0.30
N GLU A 127 -15.32 11.37 0.38
CA GLU A 127 -16.23 11.23 1.53
C GLU A 127 -16.64 9.76 1.74
N ARG A 128 -16.96 9.02 0.68
CA ARG A 128 -17.27 7.59 0.78
C ARG A 128 -16.08 6.76 1.23
N LEU A 129 -14.89 7.02 0.69
CA LEU A 129 -13.67 6.27 1.04
C LEU A 129 -13.26 6.53 2.49
N THR A 130 -13.34 7.77 2.96
CA THR A 130 -12.96 8.17 4.33
C THR A 130 -13.94 7.69 5.40
N THR A 131 -15.16 7.34 5.01
CA THR A 131 -16.16 6.71 5.88
C THR A 131 -16.20 5.19 5.74
N SER A 132 -15.36 4.61 4.88
CA SER A 132 -15.21 3.17 4.70
C SER A 132 -14.12 2.59 5.62
N SER A 133 -13.75 1.32 5.42
CA SER A 133 -12.63 0.72 6.15
C SER A 133 -11.29 1.38 5.81
N VAL A 134 -10.38 1.46 6.79
CA VAL A 134 -8.99 1.93 6.59
C VAL A 134 -8.29 1.18 5.45
N GLY A 135 -8.50 -0.15 5.33
CA GLY A 135 -7.91 -0.95 4.25
C GLY A 135 -8.32 -0.47 2.86
N ALA A 136 -9.62 -0.29 2.64
CA ALA A 136 -10.14 0.22 1.35
C ALA A 136 -9.63 1.64 1.03
N LEU A 137 -9.53 2.51 2.04
CA LEU A 137 -8.97 3.85 1.88
C LEU A 137 -7.49 3.80 1.48
N VAL A 138 -6.69 2.95 2.13
CA VAL A 138 -5.28 2.73 1.79
C VAL A 138 -5.14 2.16 0.38
N ASP A 139 -5.94 1.18 0.01
CA ASP A 139 -5.92 0.58 -1.33
C ASP A 139 -6.22 1.64 -2.41
N ALA A 140 -7.20 2.51 -2.18
CA ALA A 140 -7.52 3.60 -3.09
C ALA A 140 -6.39 4.64 -3.19
N MET A 141 -5.78 5.02 -2.07
CA MET A 141 -4.64 5.96 -2.04
C MET A 141 -3.42 5.45 -2.83
N LEU A 142 -3.16 4.14 -2.74
CA LEU A 142 -1.95 3.50 -3.27
C LEU A 142 -2.16 2.79 -4.62
N ALA A 143 -3.36 2.84 -5.18
CA ALA A 143 -3.61 2.36 -6.53
C ALA A 143 -2.81 3.19 -7.57
N THR A 144 -2.34 2.51 -8.61
CA THR A 144 -1.44 3.08 -9.63
C THR A 144 -2.13 3.27 -10.98
N ASN A 145 -3.47 3.29 -10.99
CA ASN A 145 -4.28 3.54 -12.18
C ASN A 145 -4.59 5.04 -12.33
N GLU A 146 -5.11 5.42 -13.50
CA GLU A 146 -5.45 6.82 -13.84
C GLU A 146 -6.47 7.40 -12.86
N HIS A 147 -7.49 6.62 -12.48
CA HIS A 147 -8.50 7.02 -11.51
C HIS A 147 -7.89 7.44 -10.17
N ALA A 148 -6.96 6.65 -9.64
CA ALA A 148 -6.26 6.98 -8.41
C ALA A 148 -5.34 8.19 -8.55
N ALA A 149 -4.78 8.46 -9.73
CA ALA A 149 -4.02 9.68 -9.99
C ALA A 149 -4.91 10.92 -9.89
N GLU A 150 -6.08 10.91 -10.53
CA GLU A 150 -7.08 11.99 -10.44
C GLU A 150 -7.61 12.17 -9.00
N LEU A 151 -7.87 11.05 -8.32
CA LEU A 151 -8.32 11.07 -6.93
C LEU A 151 -7.28 11.77 -6.03
N ARG A 152 -5.98 11.45 -6.18
CA ARG A 152 -4.89 12.09 -5.42
C ARG A 152 -4.74 13.59 -5.72
N GLN A 153 -5.04 14.05 -6.94
CA GLN A 153 -5.05 15.48 -7.26
C GLN A 153 -6.15 16.23 -6.50
N ASN A 154 -7.24 15.56 -6.15
CA ASN A 154 -8.41 16.11 -5.46
C ASN A 154 -8.45 15.70 -3.97
N SER A 155 -7.29 15.51 -3.34
CA SER A 155 -7.16 14.92 -2.00
C SER A 155 -7.54 15.86 -0.84
N PRO A 156 -8.36 15.40 0.14
CA PRO A 156 -8.73 16.18 1.33
C PRO A 156 -7.74 16.03 2.50
N PHE A 157 -6.55 15.45 2.29
CA PHE A 157 -5.58 15.17 3.35
C PHE A 157 -4.56 16.30 3.60
N ALA A 158 -4.87 17.52 3.14
CA ALA A 158 -4.05 18.68 3.44
C ALA A 158 -3.92 18.87 4.97
N GLY A 159 -2.68 18.91 5.47
CA GLY A 159 -2.40 19.03 6.91
C GLY A 159 -2.33 17.70 7.69
N ALA A 160 -2.61 16.55 7.06
CA ALA A 160 -2.45 15.25 7.73
C ALA A 160 -0.98 14.90 8.04
N LEU A 161 -0.06 15.41 7.23
CA LEU A 161 1.39 15.27 7.41
C LEU A 161 1.98 16.56 7.96
N SER A 162 2.90 16.42 8.91
CA SER A 162 3.82 17.47 9.33
C SER A 162 4.75 17.88 8.18
N GLN A 163 5.43 19.02 8.36
CA GLN A 163 6.35 19.52 7.34
C GLN A 163 7.51 18.56 7.07
N ASP A 164 8.07 17.94 8.10
CA ASP A 164 9.18 16.99 7.97
C ASP A 164 8.73 15.72 7.22
N GLU A 165 7.58 15.14 7.60
CA GLU A 165 6.99 13.99 6.91
C GLU A 165 6.76 14.27 5.42
N ARG A 166 6.32 15.49 5.08
CA ARG A 166 6.13 15.92 3.67
C ARG A 166 7.47 16.01 2.93
N ILE A 167 8.50 16.59 3.55
CA ILE A 167 9.83 16.72 2.95
C ILE A 167 10.41 15.32 2.68
N GLU A 168 10.29 14.39 3.61
CA GLU A 168 10.79 13.02 3.43
C GLU A 168 10.03 12.27 2.34
N ALA A 169 8.71 12.43 2.25
CA ALA A 169 7.92 11.88 1.14
C ALA A 169 8.39 12.45 -0.22
N ILE A 170 8.59 13.76 -0.33
CA ILE A 170 9.07 14.41 -1.57
C ILE A 170 10.49 13.91 -1.92
N ARG A 171 11.35 13.68 -0.91
CA ARG A 171 12.69 13.13 -1.12
C ARG A 171 12.62 11.72 -1.70
N ARG A 172 11.73 10.86 -1.20
CA ARG A 172 11.52 9.50 -1.73
C ARG A 172 11.08 9.50 -3.19
N ALA A 173 10.30 10.49 -3.62
CA ALA A 173 9.87 10.61 -5.02
C ALA A 173 11.00 11.00 -6.00
N SER A 174 12.16 11.43 -5.47
CA SER A 174 13.33 11.84 -6.25
C SER A 174 14.47 10.82 -6.21
N ALA A 175 14.32 9.73 -5.44
CA ALA A 175 15.28 8.62 -5.33
C ALA A 175 14.96 7.51 -6.33
#